data_AF-A0AA37A720-F1
#
_entry.id   AF-A0AA37A720-F1
#
_cell.length_a   1.000
_cell.length_b   1.000
_cell.length_c   1.000
_cell.angle_alpha   90.00
_cell.angle_beta   90.00
_cell.angle_gamma   90.00
#
_symmetry.space_group_name_H-M   'P 1'
#
loop_
_entity.id
_entity.type
_entity.pdbx_description
1 polymer ?
#
loop_
_entity_poly.entity_id
_entity_poly.type
_entity_poly.pdbx_seq_one_letter_code
_entity_poly.pdbx_strand_id
1 'polypeptide(L)'
;PADPLPAPAVVTAGQAPEEPYDLPTEVIGLKDWIGESRWNHDPVGLLAELPERELSLYGVTKWLDSSALLRWGDSLAEFSWSFGGPLIVEPQLWCWDVDSDGQEEVVVINHVGSGTGTSIEELHVVKKDGDGTLTDYCFPESLWQEDLSGLLSVVSDGDRTYTVLGADLVDLTDEIQTQFPDLNPAMIEDASTGRWANFSVQSGTDGDGSDLFFTGSAMLEGREIPYDWYAAEITAAISYENGIFTLSDFHLNSLS
;
A
#
# COMPACT_ATOMS: atom_id res chain seq x y z
N PRO A 1 17.59 16.15 0.54
CA PRO A 1 16.80 14.90 0.58
C PRO A 1 16.83 14.31 1.99
N ALA A 2 15.71 13.76 2.47
CA ALA A 2 15.72 12.95 3.68
C ALA A 2 16.52 11.66 3.45
N ASP A 3 17.10 11.11 4.52
CA ASP A 3 17.81 9.84 4.44
C ASP A 3 16.83 8.70 4.13
N PRO A 4 17.24 7.68 3.34
CA PRO A 4 16.39 6.51 3.07
C PRO A 4 15.96 5.80 4.36
N LEU A 5 14.73 5.26 4.36
CA LEU A 5 14.16 4.53 5.49
C LEU A 5 14.06 3.03 5.16
N PRO A 6 14.96 2.19 5.68
CA PRO A 6 14.87 0.74 5.53
C PRO A 6 14.04 0.12 6.66
N ALA A 7 13.20 -0.87 6.32
CA ALA A 7 12.54 -1.72 7.30
C ALA A 7 12.42 -3.17 6.81
N PRO A 8 12.54 -4.16 7.71
CA PRO A 8 12.26 -5.54 7.34
C PRO A 8 10.79 -5.71 6.98
N ALA A 9 10.53 -6.51 5.94
CA ALA A 9 9.20 -6.94 5.59
C ALA A 9 8.53 -7.70 6.73
N VAL A 10 7.19 -7.64 6.79
CA VAL A 10 6.40 -8.56 7.60
C VAL A 10 6.29 -9.87 6.84
N VAL A 11 6.99 -10.90 7.33
CA VAL A 11 7.15 -12.17 6.61
C VAL A 11 6.08 -13.18 7.03
N THR A 12 5.34 -13.71 6.06
CA THR A 12 4.32 -14.74 6.26
C THR A 12 4.50 -15.88 5.27
N ALA A 13 4.75 -17.10 5.78
CA ALA A 13 4.76 -18.29 4.94
C ALA A 13 3.31 -18.66 4.56
N GLY A 14 3.07 -18.88 3.27
CA GLY A 14 1.79 -19.33 2.75
C GLY A 14 1.40 -20.69 3.32
N GLN A 15 0.12 -20.82 3.69
CA GLN A 15 -0.41 -22.06 4.26
C GLN A 15 -0.99 -22.95 3.18
N ALA A 16 -1.11 -24.25 3.45
CA ALA A 16 -1.95 -25.11 2.61
C ALA A 16 -3.40 -24.60 2.69
N PRO A 17 -4.17 -24.67 1.59
CA PRO A 17 -5.57 -24.26 1.61
C PRO A 17 -6.35 -24.94 2.74
N GLU A 18 -7.13 -24.17 3.49
CA GLU A 18 -7.95 -24.68 4.60
C GLU A 18 -8.93 -25.76 4.14
N GLU A 19 -9.42 -25.62 2.91
CA GLU A 19 -10.36 -26.55 2.28
C GLU A 19 -9.92 -26.89 0.84
N PRO A 20 -10.37 -28.03 0.28
CA PRO A 20 -10.15 -28.37 -1.12
C PRO A 20 -11.09 -27.55 -2.02
N TYR A 21 -10.80 -26.25 -2.13
CA TYR A 21 -11.55 -25.29 -2.92
C TYR A 21 -11.67 -25.71 -4.40
N ASP A 22 -12.88 -25.54 -4.97
CA ASP A 22 -13.08 -25.62 -6.41
C ASP A 22 -12.65 -24.27 -7.02
N LEU A 23 -11.57 -24.27 -7.80
CA LEU A 23 -10.96 -23.04 -8.31
C LEU A 23 -11.61 -22.62 -9.64
N PRO A 24 -12.29 -21.46 -9.71
CA PRO A 24 -12.84 -20.94 -10.96
C PRO A 24 -11.74 -20.67 -12.00
N THR A 25 -12.15 -20.66 -13.27
CA THR A 25 -11.25 -20.37 -14.40
C THR A 25 -11.59 -19.08 -15.15
N GLU A 26 -12.65 -18.38 -14.74
CA GLU A 26 -13.05 -17.11 -15.33
C GLU A 26 -12.87 -16.00 -14.30
N VAL A 27 -12.18 -14.93 -14.71
CA VAL A 27 -12.00 -13.74 -13.87
C VAL A 27 -13.36 -13.09 -13.61
N ILE A 28 -13.63 -12.80 -12.33
CA ILE A 28 -14.80 -12.06 -11.87
C ILE A 28 -14.34 -10.78 -11.18
N GLY A 29 -15.09 -9.69 -11.36
CA GLY A 29 -14.80 -8.44 -10.65
C GLY A 29 -15.05 -8.57 -9.15
N LEU A 30 -14.24 -7.90 -8.33
CA LEU A 30 -14.32 -7.93 -6.87
C LEU A 30 -15.72 -7.57 -6.36
N LYS A 31 -16.38 -6.59 -7.00
CA LYS A 31 -17.74 -6.19 -6.65
C LYS A 31 -18.75 -7.34 -6.83
N ASP A 32 -18.64 -8.06 -7.93
CA ASP A 32 -19.56 -9.13 -8.27
C ASP A 32 -19.30 -10.34 -7.38
N TRP A 33 -18.03 -10.69 -7.14
CA TRP A 33 -17.66 -11.72 -6.18
C TRP A 33 -18.17 -11.44 -4.76
N ILE A 34 -17.95 -10.23 -4.21
CA ILE A 34 -18.49 -9.82 -2.90
C ILE A 34 -20.03 -9.84 -2.89
N GLY A 35 -20.66 -9.46 -4.00
CA GLY A 35 -22.12 -9.44 -4.15
C GLY A 35 -22.74 -10.84 -4.13
N GLU A 36 -22.12 -11.77 -4.86
CA GLU A 36 -22.53 -13.18 -4.94
C GLU A 36 -22.19 -13.93 -3.65
N SER A 37 -21.13 -13.55 -2.95
CA SER A 37 -20.67 -14.24 -1.75
C SER A 37 -21.47 -13.98 -0.48
N ARG A 38 -22.21 -12.88 -0.42
CA ARG A 38 -23.07 -12.56 0.74
C ARG A 38 -24.16 -13.60 1.05
N TRP A 39 -24.40 -14.54 0.14
CA TRP A 39 -25.46 -15.54 0.26
C TRP A 39 -24.96 -16.99 0.20
N ASN A 40 -23.66 -17.19 0.00
CA ASN A 40 -23.05 -18.51 -0.12
C ASN A 40 -21.88 -18.61 0.87
N HIS A 41 -21.80 -19.69 1.63
CA HIS A 41 -20.64 -19.91 2.49
C HIS A 41 -19.44 -20.29 1.61
N ASP A 42 -18.34 -19.56 1.75
CA ASP A 42 -17.01 -19.83 1.19
C ASP A 42 -16.83 -19.84 -0.34
N PRO A 43 -17.48 -18.96 -1.14
CA PRO A 43 -17.22 -18.89 -2.56
C PRO A 43 -15.83 -18.32 -2.86
N VAL A 44 -15.19 -19.00 -3.80
CA VAL A 44 -13.91 -18.63 -4.39
C VAL A 44 -14.19 -17.84 -5.66
N GLY A 45 -13.52 -16.71 -5.84
CA GLY A 45 -13.56 -15.92 -7.07
C GLY A 45 -12.14 -15.73 -7.61
N LEU A 46 -11.93 -15.96 -8.91
CA LEU A 46 -10.69 -15.59 -9.57
C LEU A 46 -10.69 -14.08 -9.78
N LEU A 47 -9.82 -13.34 -9.08
CA LEU A 47 -9.81 -11.88 -9.06
C LEU A 47 -8.79 -11.28 -10.05
N ALA A 48 -7.65 -11.95 -10.24
CA ALA A 48 -6.64 -11.54 -11.21
C ALA A 48 -5.84 -12.76 -11.71
N GLU A 49 -5.29 -12.67 -12.91
CA GLU A 49 -4.42 -13.70 -13.47
C GLU A 49 -3.36 -13.12 -14.41
N LEU A 50 -2.21 -13.81 -14.48
CA LEU A 50 -1.20 -13.65 -15.52
C LEU A 50 -0.98 -15.03 -16.16
N PRO A 51 -1.77 -15.40 -17.19
CA PRO A 51 -1.77 -16.74 -17.76
C PRO A 51 -0.40 -17.18 -18.29
N GLU A 52 0.35 -16.25 -18.88
CA GLU A 52 1.71 -16.48 -19.39
C GLU A 52 2.73 -16.82 -18.30
N ARG A 53 2.41 -16.55 -17.03
CA ARG A 53 3.21 -16.90 -15.84
C ARG A 53 2.60 -18.01 -14.99
N GLU A 54 1.52 -18.62 -15.47
CA GLU A 54 0.73 -19.62 -14.72
C GLU A 54 0.34 -19.11 -13.32
N LEU A 55 -0.01 -17.82 -13.22
CA LEU A 55 -0.28 -17.13 -11.98
C LEU A 55 -1.75 -16.74 -11.88
N SER A 56 -2.37 -17.04 -10.75
CA SER A 56 -3.78 -16.69 -10.48
C SER A 56 -3.96 -16.30 -9.02
N LEU A 57 -4.65 -15.19 -8.80
CA LEU A 57 -5.03 -14.68 -7.48
C LEU A 57 -6.54 -14.86 -7.28
N TYR A 58 -6.91 -15.56 -6.22
CA TYR A 58 -8.30 -15.79 -5.87
C TYR A 58 -8.63 -15.13 -4.53
N GLY A 59 -9.84 -14.60 -4.43
CA GLY A 59 -10.46 -14.28 -3.15
C GLY A 59 -11.28 -15.46 -2.64
N VAL A 60 -11.20 -15.73 -1.35
CA VAL A 60 -12.07 -16.67 -0.63
C VAL A 60 -12.87 -15.90 0.40
N THR A 61 -14.19 -15.90 0.30
CA THR A 61 -15.02 -15.25 1.30
C THR A 61 -15.04 -16.14 2.52
N LYS A 62 -14.88 -15.57 3.72
CA LYS A 62 -15.03 -16.27 4.99
C LYS A 62 -16.21 -15.64 5.75
N TRP A 63 -16.59 -16.24 6.87
CA TRP A 63 -17.81 -15.85 7.58
C TRP A 63 -17.85 -14.37 8.02
N LEU A 64 -16.72 -13.79 8.43
CA LEU A 64 -16.59 -12.38 8.83
C LEU A 64 -15.48 -11.63 8.09
N ASP A 65 -14.80 -12.30 7.15
CA ASP A 65 -13.56 -11.80 6.56
C ASP A 65 -13.36 -12.41 5.17
N SER A 66 -12.15 -12.30 4.63
CA SER A 66 -11.69 -12.97 3.43
C SER A 66 -10.27 -13.47 3.61
N SER A 67 -9.89 -14.44 2.78
CA SER A 67 -8.50 -14.85 2.57
C SER A 67 -8.19 -14.84 1.09
N ALA A 68 -6.90 -14.98 0.74
CA ALA A 68 -6.43 -15.07 -0.62
C ALA A 68 -5.84 -16.45 -0.90
N LEU A 69 -6.11 -17.01 -2.08
CA LEU A 69 -5.33 -18.10 -2.63
C LEU A 69 -4.45 -17.56 -3.75
N LEU A 70 -3.16 -17.85 -3.69
CA LEU A 70 -2.23 -17.57 -4.78
C LEU A 70 -1.79 -18.89 -5.40
N ARG A 71 -2.12 -19.07 -6.68
CA ARG A 71 -1.62 -20.18 -7.49
C ARG A 71 -0.49 -19.69 -8.37
N TRP A 72 0.66 -20.36 -8.31
CA TRP A 72 1.82 -20.08 -9.17
C TRP A 72 2.44 -21.37 -9.69
N GLY A 73 2.11 -21.70 -10.94
CA GLY A 73 2.37 -23.01 -11.54
C GLY A 73 1.69 -24.13 -10.74
N ASP A 74 2.49 -25.04 -10.22
CA ASP A 74 2.05 -26.17 -9.39
C ASP A 74 1.87 -25.82 -7.89
N SER A 75 2.29 -24.62 -7.46
CA SER A 75 2.14 -24.18 -6.07
C SER A 75 0.79 -23.52 -5.85
N LEU A 76 0.17 -23.81 -4.71
CA LEU A 76 -1.05 -23.16 -4.25
C LEU A 76 -0.92 -22.90 -2.75
N ALA A 77 -1.03 -21.64 -2.34
CA ALA A 77 -0.96 -21.24 -0.95
C ALA A 77 -2.10 -20.30 -0.57
N GLU A 78 -2.53 -20.37 0.68
CA GLU A 78 -3.51 -19.48 1.29
C GLU A 78 -2.82 -18.45 2.21
N PHE A 79 -3.26 -17.20 2.10
CA PHE A 79 -2.81 -16.07 2.92
C PHE A 79 -4.01 -15.39 3.56
N SER A 80 -3.84 -14.83 4.76
CA SER A 80 -4.84 -14.02 5.45
C SER A 80 -4.91 -12.59 4.90
N TRP A 81 -4.83 -12.43 3.58
CA TRP A 81 -5.02 -11.15 2.93
C TRP A 81 -6.51 -10.85 2.80
N SER A 82 -6.87 -9.63 3.14
CA SER A 82 -8.25 -9.18 3.03
C SER A 82 -8.50 -8.50 1.69
N PHE A 83 -9.71 -8.66 1.16
CA PHE A 83 -10.13 -8.00 -0.06
C PHE A 83 -11.27 -7.04 0.22
N GLY A 84 -11.09 -5.82 -0.30
CA GLY A 84 -12.13 -4.83 -0.37
C GLY A 84 -12.22 -3.92 0.85
N GLY A 85 -13.18 -3.02 0.72
CA GLY A 85 -13.46 -1.90 1.61
C GLY A 85 -14.62 -1.12 0.99
N PRO A 86 -15.15 -0.08 1.66
CA PRO A 86 -16.21 0.76 1.10
C PRO A 86 -16.05 1.18 -0.37
N LEU A 87 -14.82 1.36 -0.86
CA LEU A 87 -14.54 1.79 -2.23
C LEU A 87 -14.50 0.67 -3.29
N ILE A 88 -14.41 -0.61 -2.90
CA ILE A 88 -14.34 -1.79 -3.80
C ILE A 88 -13.31 -1.59 -4.94
N VAL A 89 -12.03 -1.67 -4.60
CA VAL A 89 -10.91 -1.53 -5.54
C VAL A 89 -10.36 -2.91 -5.87
N GLU A 90 -10.23 -3.23 -7.17
CA GLU A 90 -9.69 -4.51 -7.63
C GLU A 90 -8.24 -4.70 -7.16
N PRO A 91 -7.84 -5.93 -6.75
CA PRO A 91 -6.44 -6.21 -6.47
C PRO A 91 -5.62 -6.13 -7.77
N GLN A 92 -4.38 -5.67 -7.65
CA GLN A 92 -3.47 -5.55 -8.77
C GLN A 92 -2.36 -6.60 -8.67
N LEU A 93 -2.00 -7.22 -9.80
CA LEU A 93 -1.13 -8.39 -9.85
C LEU A 93 -0.06 -8.23 -10.95
N TRP A 94 1.19 -8.47 -10.59
CA TRP A 94 2.34 -8.44 -11.49
C TRP A 94 3.33 -9.54 -11.15
N CYS A 95 4.26 -9.83 -12.08
CA CYS A 95 5.35 -10.76 -11.85
C CYS A 95 6.61 -10.34 -12.61
N TRP A 96 7.70 -10.06 -11.88
CA TRP A 96 9.02 -9.70 -12.42
C TRP A 96 10.10 -9.89 -11.34
N ASP A 97 11.37 -9.82 -11.72
CA ASP A 97 12.53 -9.88 -10.80
C ASP A 97 12.65 -8.55 -10.03
N VAL A 98 12.12 -8.52 -8.81
CA VAL A 98 11.98 -7.28 -8.01
C VAL A 98 13.30 -6.89 -7.36
N ASP A 99 14.06 -7.86 -6.85
CA ASP A 99 15.36 -7.61 -6.18
C ASP A 99 16.59 -7.85 -7.06
N SER A 100 16.39 -8.08 -8.36
CA SER A 100 17.45 -8.28 -9.34
C SER A 100 18.32 -9.50 -9.05
N ASP A 101 17.76 -10.54 -8.43
CA ASP A 101 18.47 -11.79 -8.11
C ASP A 101 18.42 -12.83 -9.25
N GLY A 102 17.66 -12.53 -10.32
CA GLY A 102 17.44 -13.36 -11.50
C GLY A 102 16.27 -14.35 -11.38
N GLN A 103 15.60 -14.40 -10.23
CA GLN A 103 14.31 -15.06 -10.05
C GLN A 103 13.21 -14.00 -10.09
N GLU A 104 12.02 -14.40 -10.51
CA GLU A 104 10.88 -13.49 -10.49
C GLU A 104 10.16 -13.58 -9.15
N GLU A 105 9.56 -12.48 -8.72
CA GLU A 105 8.61 -12.41 -7.63
C GLU A 105 7.22 -12.07 -8.15
N VAL A 106 6.21 -12.36 -7.34
CA VAL A 106 4.85 -11.88 -7.55
C VAL A 106 4.62 -10.64 -6.70
N VAL A 107 4.12 -9.58 -7.32
CA VAL A 107 3.72 -8.36 -6.61
C VAL A 107 2.21 -8.25 -6.59
N VAL A 108 1.64 -8.07 -5.40
CA VAL A 108 0.21 -7.84 -5.19
C VAL A 108 0.00 -6.53 -4.45
N ILE A 109 -0.90 -5.69 -4.96
CA ILE A 109 -1.37 -4.49 -4.26
C ILE A 109 -2.85 -4.67 -3.96
N ASN A 110 -3.19 -4.68 -2.66
CA ASN A 110 -4.55 -4.88 -2.16
C ASN A 110 -5.03 -3.64 -1.42
N HIS A 111 -6.25 -3.20 -1.70
CA HIS A 111 -6.86 -2.10 -0.96
C HIS A 111 -7.63 -2.64 0.25
N VAL A 112 -7.15 -2.34 1.47
CA VAL A 112 -7.63 -2.94 2.73
C VAL A 112 -8.36 -1.96 3.65
N GLY A 113 -8.14 -0.65 3.50
CA GLY A 113 -8.75 0.37 4.35
C GLY A 113 -9.26 1.54 3.53
N SER A 114 -10.57 1.82 3.60
CA SER A 114 -11.15 2.99 2.92
C SER A 114 -12.19 3.70 3.77
N GLY A 115 -12.28 5.03 3.63
CA GLY A 115 -13.23 5.88 4.35
C GLY A 115 -12.92 7.37 4.18
N THR A 116 -13.66 8.22 4.87
CA THR A 116 -13.33 9.66 4.91
C THR A 116 -11.98 9.85 5.61
N GLY A 117 -10.97 10.30 4.87
CA GLY A 117 -9.61 10.49 5.39
C GLY A 117 -8.81 9.19 5.55
N THR A 118 -9.22 8.09 4.92
CA THR A 118 -8.48 6.81 4.98
C THR A 118 -8.44 6.16 3.59
N SER A 119 -7.23 5.82 3.13
CA SER A 119 -6.95 5.06 1.92
C SER A 119 -5.68 4.24 2.18
N ILE A 120 -5.84 2.97 2.50
CA ILE A 120 -4.74 2.08 2.89
C ILE A 120 -4.73 0.90 1.94
N GLU A 121 -3.63 0.77 1.24
CA GLU A 121 -3.25 -0.41 0.48
C GLU A 121 -2.19 -1.21 1.26
N GLU A 122 -2.09 -2.50 0.94
CA GLU A 122 -0.98 -3.37 1.32
C GLU A 122 -0.20 -3.73 0.05
N LEU A 123 1.13 -3.75 0.15
CA LEU A 123 2.04 -4.18 -0.90
C LEU A 123 2.69 -5.49 -0.48
N HIS A 124 2.46 -6.55 -1.24
CA HIS A 124 3.00 -7.88 -1.01
C HIS A 124 4.02 -8.22 -2.10
N VAL A 125 5.20 -8.71 -1.70
CA VAL A 125 6.17 -9.33 -2.60
C VAL A 125 6.27 -10.81 -2.23
N VAL A 126 5.81 -11.70 -3.09
CA VAL A 126 5.80 -13.15 -2.83
C VAL A 126 6.93 -13.82 -3.59
N LYS A 127 7.82 -14.49 -2.84
CA LYS A 127 8.86 -15.36 -3.38
C LYS A 127 8.41 -16.82 -3.39
N LYS A 128 8.92 -17.57 -4.37
CA LYS A 128 8.75 -19.03 -4.45
C LYS A 128 10.06 -19.73 -4.16
N ASP A 129 10.08 -20.49 -3.07
CA ASP A 129 11.24 -21.29 -2.69
C ASP A 129 11.42 -22.51 -3.61
N GLY A 130 12.61 -23.10 -3.60
CA GLY A 130 12.93 -24.25 -4.46
C GLY A 130 12.11 -25.52 -4.18
N ASP A 131 11.42 -25.60 -3.03
CA ASP A 131 10.48 -26.68 -2.71
C ASP A 131 9.02 -26.36 -3.12
N GLY A 132 8.79 -25.17 -3.67
CA GLY A 132 7.48 -24.67 -4.10
C GLY A 132 6.71 -23.89 -3.04
N THR A 133 7.27 -23.69 -1.84
CA THR A 133 6.68 -22.82 -0.81
C THR A 133 6.57 -21.39 -1.31
N LEU A 134 5.42 -20.76 -1.09
CA LEU A 134 5.20 -19.35 -1.37
C LEU A 134 5.32 -18.56 -0.06
N THR A 135 6.17 -17.55 -0.01
CA THR A 135 6.41 -16.72 1.17
C THR A 135 6.13 -15.25 0.84
N ASP A 136 5.21 -14.64 1.57
CA ASP A 136 4.86 -13.23 1.47
C ASP A 136 5.82 -12.37 2.30
N TYR A 137 6.38 -11.35 1.66
CA TYR A 137 7.12 -10.26 2.26
C TYR A 137 6.29 -8.99 2.11
N CYS A 138 5.46 -8.70 3.12
CA CYS A 138 4.57 -7.56 3.10
C CYS A 138 5.31 -6.27 3.52
N PHE A 139 5.04 -5.18 2.81
CA PHE A 139 5.54 -3.85 3.15
C PHE A 139 5.04 -3.44 4.54
N PRO A 140 5.93 -3.10 5.49
CA PRO A 140 5.55 -2.90 6.88
C PRO A 140 4.77 -1.59 7.09
N GLU A 141 3.61 -1.67 7.76
CA GLU A 141 2.80 -0.48 8.10
C GLU A 141 3.61 0.55 8.91
N SER A 142 4.45 0.10 9.84
CA SER A 142 5.28 0.96 10.68
C SER A 142 6.24 1.85 9.87
N LEU A 143 6.69 1.42 8.68
CA LEU A 143 7.62 2.19 7.86
C LEU A 143 7.00 3.49 7.33
N TRP A 144 5.72 3.45 6.90
CA TRP A 144 5.04 4.66 6.45
C TRP A 144 4.30 5.38 7.57
N GLN A 145 3.76 4.65 8.55
CA GLN A 145 2.94 5.24 9.60
C GLN A 145 3.76 5.84 10.74
N GLU A 146 4.89 5.23 11.11
CA GLU A 146 5.74 5.68 12.22
C GLU A 146 7.03 6.32 11.72
N ASP A 147 7.84 5.59 10.95
CA ASP A 147 9.19 6.05 10.57
C ASP A 147 9.13 7.25 9.62
N LEU A 148 8.30 7.19 8.57
CA LEU A 148 8.10 8.32 7.65
C LEU A 148 7.40 9.50 8.33
N SER A 149 6.42 9.26 9.20
CA SER A 149 5.82 10.33 10.02
C SER A 149 6.88 11.04 10.85
N GLY A 150 7.85 10.31 11.41
CA GLY A 150 8.96 10.87 12.18
C GLY A 150 9.94 11.74 11.37
N LEU A 151 9.86 11.74 10.04
CA LEU A 151 10.61 12.64 9.16
C LEU A 151 9.85 13.92 8.82
N LEU A 152 8.54 13.96 9.04
CA LEU A 152 7.72 15.14 8.82
C LEU A 152 7.90 16.12 9.97
N SER A 153 7.74 17.40 9.65
CA SER A 153 7.67 18.45 10.67
C SER A 153 6.92 19.66 10.14
N VAL A 154 6.43 20.48 11.06
CA VAL A 154 5.87 21.79 10.76
C VAL A 154 6.80 22.86 11.28
N VAL A 155 7.12 23.83 10.42
CA VAL A 155 7.98 24.97 10.77
C VAL A 155 7.22 26.26 10.53
N SER A 156 7.20 27.13 11.53
CA SER A 156 6.71 28.50 11.39
C SER A 156 7.87 29.49 11.42
N ASP A 157 7.90 30.41 10.45
CA ASP A 157 8.82 31.54 10.40
C ASP A 157 8.04 32.83 10.16
N GLY A 158 7.90 33.63 11.21
CA GLY A 158 7.05 34.82 11.19
C GLY A 158 5.58 34.49 11.02
N ASP A 159 4.98 34.95 9.92
CA ASP A 159 3.60 34.69 9.52
C ASP A 159 3.45 33.48 8.59
N ARG A 160 4.57 32.86 8.18
CA ARG A 160 4.57 31.72 7.27
C ARG A 160 4.64 30.39 8.00
N THR A 161 3.93 29.40 7.48
CA THR A 161 3.89 28.03 8.01
C THR A 161 4.16 27.05 6.89
N TYR A 162 5.05 26.10 7.14
CA TYR A 162 5.47 25.10 6.17
C TYR A 162 5.36 23.70 6.74
N THR A 163 4.96 22.74 5.93
CA THR A 163 5.25 21.31 6.16
C THR A 163 6.57 20.97 5.49
N VAL A 164 7.41 20.20 6.17
CA VAL A 164 8.78 19.90 5.73
C VAL A 164 8.99 18.38 5.73
N LEU A 165 9.66 17.88 4.68
CA LEU A 165 10.17 16.51 4.58
C LEU A 165 11.59 16.55 4.03
N GLY A 166 12.58 16.40 4.91
CA GLY A 166 13.99 16.51 4.55
C GLY A 166 14.35 17.91 4.03
N ALA A 167 14.58 18.04 2.71
CA ALA A 167 14.88 19.32 2.07
C ALA A 167 13.68 19.94 1.35
N ASP A 168 12.59 19.18 1.20
CA ASP A 168 11.38 19.64 0.52
C ASP A 168 10.48 20.32 1.56
N LEU A 169 9.83 21.40 1.14
CA LEU A 169 8.89 22.15 1.96
C LEU A 169 7.72 22.61 1.12
N VAL A 170 6.53 22.58 1.71
CA VAL A 170 5.30 23.13 1.13
C VAL A 170 4.84 24.28 2.03
N ASP A 171 4.66 25.46 1.43
CA ASP A 171 4.08 26.62 2.12
C ASP A 171 2.56 26.42 2.22
N LEU A 172 2.04 26.52 3.44
CA LEU A 172 0.62 26.37 3.76
C LEU A 172 -0.04 27.69 4.14
N THR A 173 0.69 28.81 4.07
CA THR A 173 0.26 30.08 4.67
C THR A 173 -1.08 30.56 4.11
N ASP A 174 -1.22 30.55 2.78
CA ASP A 174 -2.44 31.02 2.11
C ASP A 174 -3.59 30.02 2.26
N GLU A 175 -3.28 28.72 2.26
CA GLU A 175 -4.22 27.63 2.47
C GLU A 175 -4.81 27.66 3.88
N ILE A 176 -3.96 27.85 4.91
CA ILE A 176 -4.38 28.05 6.31
C ILE A 176 -5.31 29.25 6.39
N GLN A 177 -4.89 30.41 5.88
CA GLN A 177 -5.69 31.63 5.96
C GLN A 177 -7.03 31.51 5.23
N THR A 178 -7.06 30.78 4.11
CA THR A 178 -8.27 30.60 3.30
C THR A 178 -9.26 29.64 3.95
N GLN A 179 -8.79 28.48 4.43
CA GLN A 179 -9.65 27.44 4.97
C GLN A 179 -10.01 27.70 6.44
N PHE A 180 -9.08 28.27 7.20
CA PHE A 180 -9.18 28.50 8.64
C PHE A 180 -8.65 29.88 9.03
N PRO A 181 -9.34 30.98 8.64
CA PRO A 181 -8.88 32.35 8.88
C PRO A 181 -8.69 32.71 10.36
N ASP A 182 -9.34 31.98 11.26
CA ASP A 182 -9.25 32.17 12.70
C ASP A 182 -8.27 31.19 13.39
N LEU A 183 -7.68 30.24 12.65
CA LEU A 183 -6.71 29.29 13.22
C LEU A 183 -5.42 30.03 13.55
N ASN A 184 -4.99 29.92 14.81
CA ASN A 184 -3.67 30.35 15.22
C ASN A 184 -2.64 29.29 14.77
N PRO A 185 -1.66 29.62 13.89
CA PRO A 185 -0.67 28.65 13.41
C PRO A 185 0.11 27.96 14.53
N ALA A 186 0.26 28.60 15.70
CA ALA A 186 0.89 27.99 16.87
C ALA A 186 0.10 26.80 17.45
N MET A 187 -1.12 26.53 16.98
CA MET A 187 -1.91 25.35 17.34
C MET A 187 -1.59 24.13 16.46
N ILE A 188 -0.82 24.31 15.39
CA ILE A 188 -0.25 23.23 14.60
C ILE A 188 1.00 22.74 15.33
N GLU A 189 0.91 21.54 15.90
CA GLU A 189 1.93 20.97 16.77
C GLU A 189 2.89 20.07 15.99
N ASP A 190 2.39 19.35 14.99
CA ASP A 190 3.20 18.41 14.20
C ASP A 190 2.57 18.06 12.83
N ALA A 191 3.20 17.16 12.10
CA ALA A 191 2.62 16.49 10.93
C ALA A 191 2.89 14.97 10.95
N SER A 192 1.97 14.20 10.39
CA SER A 192 2.09 12.74 10.24
C SER A 192 1.63 12.29 8.86
N THR A 193 1.77 10.99 8.57
CA THR A 193 1.26 10.43 7.33
C THR A 193 -0.26 10.18 7.34
N GLY A 194 -0.90 10.33 8.50
CA GLY A 194 -2.32 10.04 8.67
C GLY A 194 -2.65 8.57 8.40
N ARG A 195 -3.75 8.33 7.67
CA ARG A 195 -4.20 6.99 7.29
C ARG A 195 -4.24 6.82 5.78
N TRP A 196 -3.17 7.25 5.11
CA TRP A 196 -3.04 7.21 3.66
C TRP A 196 -1.73 6.55 3.21
N ALA A 197 -1.84 5.37 2.64
CA ALA A 197 -0.76 4.63 2.01
C ALA A 197 -1.28 3.97 0.73
N ASN A 198 -0.76 4.42 -0.41
CA ASN A 198 -1.06 3.84 -1.72
C ASN A 198 0.26 3.43 -2.39
N PHE A 199 0.16 2.41 -3.23
CA PHE A 199 1.28 1.85 -3.96
C PHE A 199 1.00 1.86 -5.46
N SER A 200 2.06 1.99 -6.25
CA SER A 200 1.94 1.84 -7.70
C SER A 200 3.16 1.17 -8.30
N VAL A 201 2.93 0.49 -9.41
CA VAL A 201 3.96 -0.09 -10.26
C VAL A 201 4.01 0.73 -11.54
N GLN A 202 5.17 1.29 -11.86
CA GLN A 202 5.38 1.98 -13.14
C GLN A 202 6.35 1.18 -14.01
N SER A 203 6.10 1.10 -15.31
CA SER A 203 7.02 0.43 -16.24
C SER A 203 8.37 1.16 -16.22
N GLY A 204 9.44 0.42 -15.94
CA GLY A 204 10.79 0.96 -15.96
C GLY A 204 11.17 1.47 -17.34
N THR A 205 12.04 2.48 -17.40
CA THR A 205 12.45 3.09 -18.68
C THR A 205 13.20 2.14 -19.61
N ASP A 206 13.69 1.02 -19.08
CA ASP A 206 14.63 0.12 -19.74
C ASP A 206 13.98 -1.19 -20.24
N GLY A 207 12.67 -1.35 -20.07
CA GLY A 207 11.85 -2.37 -20.76
C GLY A 207 11.87 -3.79 -20.19
N ASP A 208 12.71 -4.07 -19.19
CA ASP A 208 12.84 -5.41 -18.55
C ASP A 208 12.45 -5.43 -17.05
N GLY A 209 11.92 -4.33 -16.50
CA GLY A 209 11.54 -4.23 -15.09
C GLY A 209 10.47 -3.18 -14.81
N SER A 210 9.92 -3.20 -13.60
CA SER A 210 8.98 -2.18 -13.12
C SER A 210 9.46 -1.61 -11.79
N ASP A 211 9.22 -0.32 -11.58
CA ASP A 211 9.59 0.41 -10.38
C ASP A 211 8.39 0.52 -9.43
N LEU A 212 8.64 0.35 -8.13
CA LEU A 212 7.64 0.48 -7.09
C LEU A 212 7.66 1.88 -6.48
N PHE A 213 6.48 2.46 -6.28
CA PHE A 213 6.33 3.79 -5.68
C PHE A 213 5.32 3.79 -4.55
N PHE A 214 5.62 4.59 -3.53
CA PHE A 214 4.73 4.94 -2.44
C PHE A 214 4.10 6.31 -2.70
N THR A 215 2.81 6.42 -2.44
CA THR A 215 2.10 7.71 -2.33
C THR A 215 1.36 7.74 -0.99
N GLY A 216 1.63 8.76 -0.20
CA GLY A 216 0.96 9.01 1.08
C GLY A 216 0.55 10.46 1.21
N SER A 217 0.06 10.83 2.39
CA SER A 217 -0.27 12.21 2.73
C SER A 217 0.68 12.76 3.77
N ALA A 218 0.86 14.08 3.82
CA ALA A 218 1.26 14.79 5.02
C ALA A 218 0.01 15.44 5.61
N MET A 219 -0.32 15.10 6.86
CA MET A 219 -1.47 15.57 7.61
C MET A 219 -0.99 16.40 8.79
N LEU A 220 -1.56 17.58 9.01
CA LEU A 220 -1.24 18.41 10.17
C LEU A 220 -1.95 17.90 11.42
N GLU A 221 -1.22 17.93 12.52
CA GLU A 221 -1.69 17.55 13.85
C GLU A 221 -1.66 18.73 14.81
N GLY A 222 -2.68 18.83 15.67
CA GLY A 222 -2.78 19.92 16.62
C GLY A 222 -4.09 19.94 17.39
N ARG A 223 -4.10 20.59 18.56
CA ARG A 223 -5.22 20.54 19.51
C ARG A 223 -6.52 21.14 19.01
N GLU A 224 -6.43 22.09 18.09
CA GLU A 224 -7.57 22.82 17.53
C GLU A 224 -7.66 22.67 16.00
N ILE A 225 -6.90 21.73 15.42
CA ILE A 225 -7.03 21.39 14.00
C ILE A 225 -8.24 20.44 13.85
N PRO A 226 -9.24 20.79 13.03
CA PRO A 226 -10.42 19.95 12.85
C PRO A 226 -10.10 18.73 11.95
N TYR A 227 -9.90 17.56 12.58
CA TYR A 227 -9.50 16.29 11.95
C TYR A 227 -8.16 16.37 11.19
N ASP A 228 -7.54 15.22 10.88
CA ASP A 228 -6.26 15.13 10.15
C ASP A 228 -6.29 16.02 8.89
N TRP A 229 -5.68 17.20 8.96
CA TRP A 229 -5.83 18.20 7.92
C TRP A 229 -4.75 18.02 6.87
N TYR A 230 -5.16 17.70 5.66
CA TYR A 230 -4.26 17.46 4.54
C TYR A 230 -3.44 18.70 4.19
N ALA A 231 -2.11 18.57 4.29
CA ALA A 231 -1.15 19.60 3.91
C ALA A 231 -0.57 19.37 2.50
N ALA A 232 -0.15 18.15 2.20
CA ALA A 232 0.57 17.83 0.97
C ALA A 232 0.52 16.33 0.65
N GLU A 233 0.88 15.97 -0.58
CA GLU A 233 1.12 14.59 -0.98
C GLU A 233 2.59 14.25 -0.75
N ILE A 234 2.85 13.03 -0.27
CA ILE A 234 4.20 12.47 -0.17
C ILE A 234 4.36 11.44 -1.27
N THR A 235 5.43 11.51 -2.03
CA THR A 235 5.84 10.44 -2.96
C THR A 235 7.23 9.95 -2.63
N ALA A 236 7.47 8.65 -2.74
CA ALA A 236 8.78 8.05 -2.53
C ALA A 236 8.97 6.83 -3.45
N ALA A 237 10.21 6.56 -3.82
CA ALA A 237 10.58 5.31 -4.48
C ALA A 237 10.69 4.18 -3.44
N ILE A 238 10.25 2.98 -3.81
CA ILE A 238 10.39 1.76 -3.02
C ILE A 238 11.42 0.86 -3.70
N SER A 239 12.43 0.44 -2.97
CA SER A 239 13.26 -0.72 -3.34
C SER A 239 13.00 -1.88 -2.38
N TYR A 240 13.12 -3.09 -2.90
CA TYR A 240 13.07 -4.32 -2.10
C TYR A 240 14.31 -5.15 -2.40
N GLU A 241 15.01 -5.57 -1.36
CA GLU A 241 16.17 -6.45 -1.50
C GLU A 241 16.26 -7.36 -0.26
N ASN A 242 16.35 -8.68 -0.46
CA ASN A 242 16.58 -9.65 0.62
C ASN A 242 15.62 -9.51 1.82
N GLY A 243 14.33 -9.24 1.57
CA GLY A 243 13.32 -9.08 2.62
C GLY A 243 13.33 -7.72 3.33
N ILE A 244 14.10 -6.74 2.85
CA ILE A 244 14.11 -5.37 3.35
C ILE A 244 13.46 -4.45 2.31
N PHE A 245 12.44 -3.70 2.73
CA PHE A 245 11.91 -2.58 1.96
C PHE A 245 12.64 -1.31 2.34
N THR A 246 12.91 -0.43 1.38
CA THR A 246 13.47 0.90 1.62
C THR A 246 12.66 1.95 0.90
N LEU A 247 12.19 2.95 1.65
CA LEU A 247 11.68 4.20 1.06
C LEU A 247 12.83 5.17 0.82
N SER A 248 12.87 5.78 -0.35
CA SER A 248 13.88 6.75 -0.75
C SER A 248 13.33 7.79 -1.72
N ASP A 249 14.15 8.77 -2.11
CA ASP A 249 13.77 9.83 -3.06
C ASP A 249 12.45 10.50 -2.71
N PHE A 250 12.33 10.87 -1.43
CA PHE A 250 11.15 11.52 -0.88
C PHE A 250 10.90 12.88 -1.51
N HIS A 251 9.63 13.12 -1.85
CA HIS A 251 9.14 14.41 -2.31
C HIS A 251 7.86 14.81 -1.59
N LEU A 252 7.74 16.11 -1.35
CA LEU A 252 6.54 16.74 -0.79
C LEU A 252 5.89 17.62 -1.86
N ASN A 253 4.70 17.24 -2.32
CA ASN A 253 4.02 17.88 -3.44
C ASN A 253 2.79 18.66 -2.95
N SER A 254 2.71 19.95 -3.28
CA SER A 254 1.54 20.78 -2.99
C SER A 254 0.35 20.41 -3.88
N LEU A 255 -0.87 20.52 -3.35
CA LEU A 255 -2.10 20.53 -4.15
C LEU A 255 -2.21 21.88 -4.87
N SER A 256 -1.60 22.02 -6.05
CA SER A 256 -1.78 23.21 -6.88
C SER A 256 -3.25 23.44 -7.28
#